data_AF-A0A7J2LFM1-F1
#
_entry.id   AF-A0A7J2LFM1-F1
#
_cell.length_a   1.000
_cell.length_b   1.000
_cell.length_c   1.000
_cell.angle_alpha   90.00
_cell.angle_beta   90.00
_cell.angle_gamma   90.00
#
_symmetry.space_group_name_H-M   'P 1'
#
loop_
_entity.id
_entity.type
_entity.pdbx_description
1 polymer ?
#
loop_
_entity_poly.entity_id
_entity_poly.type
_entity_poly.pdbx_seq_one_letter_code
_entity_poly.pdbx_strand_id
1 'polypeptide(L)'
;MGFPGISLPQTSHFIPKPLTSIHPLIVCLAMTDAENDLNLVRAVADYQFGRGIGERLFPEGVKLVYSKRTGRVRHIYLEGRLLATLRPTDGLLSLTLDGAKRLMEANGRRRYWVKVSREASPYVARGRSVFAKHVVDV
;
A
#
# COMPACT_ATOMS: atom_id res chain seq x y z
N MET A 1 47.52 -34.54 36.21
CA MET A 1 47.39 -33.12 35.79
C MET A 1 47.14 -33.14 34.28
N GLY A 2 45.93 -33.11 33.71
CA GLY A 2 44.67 -32.50 34.13
C GLY A 2 44.41 -31.25 33.28
N PHE A 3 44.24 -31.41 31.94
CA PHE A 3 43.90 -30.29 31.05
C PHE A 3 42.44 -29.87 31.27
N PRO A 4 42.14 -28.61 31.61
CA PRO A 4 40.77 -28.14 31.72
C PRO A 4 40.18 -27.87 30.33
N GLY A 5 38.98 -28.42 30.11
CA GLY A 5 38.24 -28.33 28.86
C GLY A 5 37.83 -26.91 28.49
N ILE A 6 38.00 -26.59 27.20
CA ILE A 6 37.55 -25.35 26.59
C ILE A 6 36.16 -25.63 26.01
N SER A 7 35.13 -25.04 26.62
CA SER A 7 33.74 -25.09 26.16
C SER A 7 33.56 -24.27 24.89
N LEU A 8 33.07 -24.91 23.82
CA LEU A 8 32.60 -24.24 22.61
C LEU A 8 31.40 -23.34 22.95
N PRO A 9 31.37 -22.06 22.54
CA PRO A 9 30.15 -21.28 22.59
C PRO A 9 29.19 -21.82 21.52
N GLN A 10 27.98 -22.18 21.95
CA GLN A 10 26.90 -22.55 21.04
C GLN A 10 26.54 -21.32 20.17
N THR A 11 26.94 -21.36 18.91
CA THR A 11 26.44 -20.47 17.87
C THR A 11 24.98 -20.83 17.62
N SER A 12 24.06 -20.04 18.18
CA SER A 12 22.65 -20.05 17.76
C SER A 12 22.61 -19.54 16.31
N HIS A 13 22.60 -20.51 15.40
CA HIS A 13 22.45 -20.30 13.97
C HIS A 13 21.01 -19.81 13.69
N PHE A 14 20.79 -18.51 13.87
CA PHE A 14 19.55 -17.86 13.46
C PHE A 14 19.58 -17.70 11.95
N ILE A 15 18.99 -18.65 11.23
CA ILE A 15 18.81 -18.60 9.78
C ILE A 15 17.76 -17.51 9.48
N PRO A 16 18.10 -16.35 8.90
CA PRO A 16 17.07 -15.48 8.36
C PRO A 16 16.43 -16.19 7.16
N LYS A 17 15.11 -16.40 7.22
CA LYS A 17 14.33 -16.91 6.10
C LYS A 17 14.60 -16.06 4.84
N PRO A 18 14.67 -16.66 3.65
CA PRO A 18 14.91 -15.91 2.44
C PRO A 18 13.70 -15.01 2.16
N LEU A 19 13.89 -13.69 2.34
CA LEU A 19 13.00 -12.68 1.76
C LEU A 19 13.31 -12.60 0.27
N THR A 20 12.77 -13.54 -0.48
CA THR A 20 12.70 -13.42 -1.94
C THR A 20 11.64 -12.39 -2.31
N SER A 21 12.02 -11.47 -3.19
CA SER A 21 11.26 -10.34 -3.75
C SER A 21 11.05 -9.13 -2.84
N ILE A 22 12.15 -8.51 -2.42
CA ILE A 22 12.18 -7.05 -2.19
C ILE A 22 12.67 -6.43 -3.50
N HIS A 23 11.81 -5.67 -4.18
CA HIS A 23 12.23 -4.86 -5.33
C HIS A 23 13.42 -3.97 -4.92
N PRO A 24 14.48 -3.83 -5.74
CA PRO A 24 15.68 -3.09 -5.39
C PRO A 24 15.46 -1.59 -5.13
N LEU A 25 14.28 -1.06 -5.47
CA LEU A 25 13.89 0.33 -5.18
C LEU A 25 13.50 0.59 -3.71
N ILE A 26 13.34 -0.44 -2.86
CA ILE A 26 12.78 -0.30 -1.50
C ILE A 26 13.85 -0.24 -0.38
N VAL A 27 15.13 -0.43 -0.70
CA VAL A 27 16.19 -0.60 0.32
C VAL A 27 16.76 0.73 0.87
N CYS A 28 16.48 1.88 0.27
CA CYS A 28 17.20 3.13 0.61
C CYS A 28 16.31 4.28 1.12
N LEU A 29 15.53 4.09 2.19
CA LEU A 29 14.92 5.24 2.90
C LEU A 29 15.11 5.11 4.42
N ALA A 30 16.30 5.47 4.86
CA ALA A 30 16.57 5.88 6.23
C ALA A 30 16.82 7.39 6.22
N MET A 31 15.73 8.17 6.19
CA MET A 31 15.63 9.62 6.49
C MET A 31 14.16 10.01 6.29
N THR A 32 13.45 10.31 7.39
CA THR A 32 11.99 10.51 7.41
C THR A 32 11.67 11.99 7.53
N ASP A 33 11.58 12.66 6.39
CA ASP A 33 10.91 13.95 6.29
C ASP A 33 9.47 13.68 5.85
N ALA A 34 8.49 14.15 6.61
CA ALA A 34 7.07 13.90 6.34
C ALA A 34 6.64 14.40 4.94
N GLU A 35 7.29 15.45 4.43
CA GLU A 35 7.12 15.96 3.06
C GLU A 35 7.65 14.99 2.01
N ASN A 36 8.80 14.36 2.26
CA ASN A 36 9.37 13.39 1.34
C ASN A 36 8.52 12.11 1.28
N ASP A 37 7.98 11.68 2.42
CA ASP A 37 7.03 10.56 2.48
C ASP A 37 5.72 10.87 1.73
N LEU A 38 5.20 12.09 1.85
CA LEU A 38 4.01 12.51 1.12
C LEU A 38 4.26 12.51 -0.39
N ASN A 39 5.41 13.01 -0.83
CA ASN A 39 5.83 12.99 -2.23
C ASN A 39 5.98 11.55 -2.75
N LEU A 40 6.54 10.65 -1.94
CA LEU A 40 6.61 9.23 -2.28
C LEU A 40 5.22 8.62 -2.47
N VAL A 41 4.30 8.89 -1.53
CA VAL A 41 2.90 8.40 -1.62
C VAL A 41 2.21 8.94 -2.87
N ARG A 42 2.41 10.22 -3.21
CA ARG A 42 1.89 10.83 -4.44
C ARG A 42 2.47 10.17 -5.68
N ALA A 43 3.79 9.97 -5.73
CA ALA A 43 4.45 9.30 -6.85
C ALA A 43 3.96 7.86 -7.05
N VAL A 44 3.73 7.13 -5.95
CA VAL A 44 3.16 5.77 -5.96
C VAL A 44 1.71 5.77 -6.45
N ALA A 45 0.92 6.79 -6.11
CA ALA A 45 -0.42 6.96 -6.67
C ALA A 45 -0.39 7.33 -8.15
N ASP A 46 0.53 8.19 -8.57
CA ASP A 46 0.72 8.53 -9.98
C ASP A 46 1.15 7.32 -10.80
N TYR A 47 1.96 6.45 -10.21
CA TYR A 47 2.38 5.20 -10.83
C TYR A 47 1.20 4.24 -11.02
N GLN A 48 0.34 4.08 -10.02
CA GLN A 48 -0.80 3.14 -10.07
C GLN A 48 -2.00 3.66 -10.86
N PHE A 49 -2.33 4.93 -10.68
CA PHE A 49 -3.56 5.53 -11.19
C PHE A 49 -3.31 6.54 -12.31
N GLY A 50 -2.06 6.75 -12.70
CA GLY A 50 -1.68 7.66 -13.77
C GLY A 50 -1.29 9.04 -13.27
N ARG A 51 -0.57 9.76 -14.12
CA ARG A 51 0.10 11.02 -13.80
C ARG A 51 -0.87 12.12 -13.35
N GLY A 52 -0.56 12.78 -12.24
CA GLY A 52 -1.31 13.90 -11.67
C GLY A 52 -2.49 13.48 -10.80
N ILE A 53 -2.67 12.18 -10.54
CA ILE A 53 -3.70 11.69 -9.62
C ILE A 53 -3.20 11.74 -8.18
N GLY A 54 -1.90 11.52 -7.94
CA GLY A 54 -1.31 11.55 -6.61
C GLY A 54 -1.62 12.83 -5.85
N GLU A 55 -1.40 13.99 -6.47
CA GLU A 55 -1.69 15.30 -5.88
C GLU A 55 -3.19 15.51 -5.62
N ARG A 56 -4.06 15.04 -6.53
CA ARG A 56 -5.52 15.17 -6.38
C ARG A 56 -6.08 14.25 -5.30
N LEU A 57 -5.53 13.05 -5.19
CA LEU A 57 -5.95 12.04 -4.22
C LEU A 57 -5.44 12.40 -2.82
N PHE A 58 -4.21 12.91 -2.75
CA PHE A 58 -3.48 13.24 -1.54
C PHE A 58 -3.02 14.72 -1.58
N PRO A 59 -3.92 15.68 -1.30
CA PRO A 59 -3.61 17.11 -1.27
C PRO A 59 -2.69 17.46 -0.09
N GLU A 60 -2.39 18.73 0.16
CA GLU A 60 -1.68 19.10 1.38
C GLU A 60 -2.59 18.91 2.61
N GLY A 61 -2.03 18.54 3.76
CA GLY A 61 -2.78 18.27 5.00
C GLY A 61 -3.23 16.81 5.21
N VAL A 62 -2.76 15.87 4.38
CA VAL A 62 -2.94 14.43 4.62
C VAL A 62 -2.14 14.00 5.84
N LYS A 63 -2.75 13.19 6.70
CA LYS A 63 -2.09 12.60 7.86
C LYS A 63 -1.58 11.21 7.50
N LEU A 64 -0.25 11.08 7.47
CA LEU A 64 0.42 9.80 7.33
C LEU A 64 0.58 9.13 8.70
N VAL A 65 0.19 7.87 8.78
CA VAL A 65 0.35 7.05 9.98
C VAL A 65 1.38 5.97 9.70
N TYR A 66 2.37 5.91 10.60
CA TYR A 66 3.55 5.08 10.47
C TYR A 66 3.47 3.83 11.33
N SER A 67 4.13 2.77 10.88
CA SER A 67 4.33 1.54 11.65
C SER A 67 5.32 1.79 12.79
N LYS A 68 4.93 1.52 14.05
CA LYS A 68 5.82 1.63 15.22
C LYS A 68 7.09 0.78 15.11
N ARG A 69 7.02 -0.35 14.38
CA ARG A 69 8.13 -1.31 14.29
C ARG A 69 9.15 -0.96 13.20
N THR A 70 8.70 -0.38 12.09
CA THR A 70 9.52 -0.21 10.89
C THR A 70 9.67 1.24 10.44
N GLY A 71 8.94 2.18 11.05
CA GLY A 71 8.95 3.60 10.66
C GLY A 71 8.37 3.88 9.28
N ARG A 72 7.71 2.90 8.64
CA ARG A 72 7.16 3.05 7.28
C ARG A 72 5.71 3.51 7.31
N VAL A 73 5.31 4.31 6.31
CA VAL A 73 3.91 4.72 6.09
C VAL A 73 3.03 3.47 5.93
N ARG A 74 1.91 3.42 6.65
CA ARG A 74 0.88 2.37 6.49
C ARG A 74 -0.45 2.94 6.06
N HIS A 75 -0.94 3.96 6.76
CA HIS A 75 -2.28 4.48 6.51
C HIS A 75 -2.22 5.96 6.18
N ILE A 76 -3.05 6.36 5.22
CA ILE A 76 -3.11 7.72 4.71
C ILE A 76 -4.52 8.24 4.96
N TYR A 77 -4.63 9.25 5.83
CA TYR A 77 -5.90 9.83 6.24
C TYR A 77 -6.04 11.25 5.73
N LEU A 78 -7.22 11.64 5.28
CA LEU A 78 -7.58 13.04 5.12
C LEU A 78 -8.84 13.34 5.93
N GLU A 79 -8.82 14.42 6.71
CA GLU A 79 -9.98 14.86 7.49
C GLU A 79 -10.56 13.73 8.38
N GLY A 80 -9.68 12.87 8.90
CA GLY A 80 -10.06 11.72 9.73
C GLY A 80 -10.60 10.50 8.96
N ARG A 81 -10.74 10.56 7.63
CA ARG A 81 -11.16 9.42 6.78
C ARG A 81 -9.95 8.71 6.19
N LEU A 82 -9.92 7.39 6.26
CA LEU A 82 -8.88 6.58 5.66
C LEU A 82 -9.07 6.59 4.14
N LEU A 83 -8.10 7.07 3.37
CA LEU A 83 -8.16 7.08 1.91
C LEU A 83 -7.51 5.85 1.30
N ALA A 84 -6.32 5.52 1.80
CA ALA A 84 -5.54 4.41 1.29
C ALA A 84 -4.63 3.81 2.35
N THR A 85 -4.31 2.54 2.17
CA THR A 85 -3.30 1.84 2.96
C THR A 85 -2.14 1.45 2.05
N LEU A 86 -0.92 1.80 2.43
CA LEU A 86 0.30 1.39 1.76
C LEU A 86 0.65 -0.04 2.18
N ARG A 87 0.72 -0.94 1.20
CA ARG A 87 1.03 -2.35 1.43
C ARG A 87 2.54 -2.53 1.66
N PRO A 88 2.99 -3.06 2.80
CA PRO A 88 4.42 -3.21 3.10
C PRO A 88 5.16 -4.17 2.16
N THR A 89 4.45 -5.11 1.55
CA THR A 89 5.01 -6.13 0.66
C THR A 89 5.44 -5.54 -0.67
N ASP A 90 4.52 -4.83 -1.34
CA ASP A 90 4.70 -4.41 -2.73
C ASP A 90 4.90 -2.89 -2.88
N GLY A 91 4.66 -2.12 -1.81
CA GLY A 91 4.67 -0.65 -1.88
C GLY A 91 3.47 -0.05 -2.63
N LEU A 92 2.45 -0.85 -2.93
CA LEU A 92 1.24 -0.41 -3.64
C LEU A 92 0.16 0.12 -2.67
N LEU A 93 -0.79 0.88 -3.23
CA LEU A 93 -1.87 1.52 -2.47
C LEU A 93 -3.15 0.68 -2.57
N SER A 94 -3.66 0.26 -1.42
CA SER A 94 -5.00 -0.31 -1.31
C SER A 94 -5.98 0.79 -0.95
N LEU A 95 -6.86 1.15 -1.88
CA LEU A 95 -7.87 2.20 -1.69
C LEU A 95 -9.01 1.71 -0.78
N THR A 96 -9.52 2.61 0.05
CA THR A 96 -10.81 2.44 0.73
C THR A 96 -11.95 2.98 -0.14
N LEU A 97 -13.18 2.90 0.37
CA LEU A 97 -14.34 3.49 -0.29
C LEU A 97 -14.20 5.00 -0.49
N ASP A 98 -13.71 5.73 0.51
CA ASP A 98 -13.49 7.17 0.42
C ASP A 98 -12.36 7.52 -0.56
N GLY A 99 -11.26 6.74 -0.56
CA GLY A 99 -10.20 6.89 -1.55
C GLY A 99 -10.67 6.61 -2.98
N ALA A 100 -11.50 5.58 -3.16
CA ALA A 100 -12.08 5.24 -4.47
C ALA A 100 -13.03 6.33 -4.97
N LYS A 101 -13.92 6.87 -4.12
CA LYS A 101 -14.80 8.01 -4.47
C LYS A 101 -13.99 9.20 -4.97
N ARG A 102 -12.93 9.53 -4.25
CA ARG A 102 -12.07 10.65 -4.60
C ARG A 102 -11.24 10.42 -5.85
N LEU A 103 -10.79 9.18 -6.07
CA LEU A 103 -10.15 8.79 -7.32
C LEU A 103 -11.10 8.97 -8.52
N MET A 104 -12.38 8.64 -8.35
CA MET A 104 -13.38 8.84 -9.41
C MET A 104 -13.56 10.33 -9.75
N GLU A 105 -13.61 11.20 -8.73
CA GLU A 105 -13.66 12.66 -8.93
C GLU A 105 -12.39 13.19 -9.60
N ALA A 106 -11.22 12.70 -9.19
CA ALA A 106 -9.92 13.14 -9.68
C ALA A 106 -9.63 12.73 -11.13
N ASN A 107 -10.05 11.52 -11.54
CA ASN A 107 -9.67 10.97 -12.84
C ASN A 107 -10.51 11.53 -14.00
N GLY A 108 -11.71 12.07 -13.75
CA GLY A 108 -12.61 12.67 -14.76
C GLY A 108 -13.02 11.77 -15.93
N ARG A 109 -12.44 10.56 -16.03
CA ARG A 109 -12.57 9.58 -17.10
C ARG A 109 -12.92 8.23 -16.47
N ARG A 110 -13.64 7.39 -17.22
CA ARG A 110 -14.07 6.04 -16.83
C ARG A 110 -12.92 5.01 -16.76
N ARG A 111 -11.66 5.43 -16.60
CA ARG A 111 -10.48 4.58 -16.76
C ARG A 111 -10.33 3.46 -15.71
N TYR A 112 -11.00 3.60 -14.58
CA TYR A 112 -10.98 2.63 -13.47
C TYR A 112 -12.38 2.10 -13.17
N TRP A 113 -13.26 2.09 -14.17
CA TRP A 113 -14.64 1.65 -14.01
C TRP A 113 -14.77 0.22 -14.50
N VAL A 114 -15.57 -0.57 -13.81
CA VAL A 114 -15.99 -1.88 -14.31
C VAL A 114 -17.50 -1.85 -14.29
N LYS A 115 -18.12 -1.91 -15.47
CA LYS A 115 -19.58 -1.93 -15.58
C LYS A 115 -20.06 -3.35 -15.33
N VAL A 116 -20.88 -3.52 -14.29
CA VAL A 116 -21.41 -4.83 -13.88
C VAL A 116 -22.87 -4.96 -14.30
N SER A 117 -23.33 -6.19 -14.56
CA SER A 117 -24.72 -6.48 -14.85
C SER A 117 -25.64 -6.10 -13.68
N ARG A 118 -26.90 -5.76 -14.00
CA ARG A 118 -27.90 -5.41 -12.97
C ARG A 118 -28.14 -6.55 -11.97
N GLU A 119 -28.00 -7.79 -12.42
CA GLU A 119 -28.15 -9.00 -11.60
C GLU A 119 -27.07 -9.11 -10.53
N ALA A 120 -25.83 -8.76 -10.85
CA ALA A 120 -24.71 -8.85 -9.92
C ALA A 120 -24.60 -7.60 -9.01
N SER A 121 -25.13 -6.45 -9.43
CA SER A 121 -25.12 -5.18 -8.67
C SER A 121 -25.46 -5.31 -7.16
N PRO A 122 -26.56 -5.96 -6.73
CA PRO A 122 -26.90 -6.06 -5.31
C PRO A 122 -25.90 -6.90 -4.50
N TYR A 123 -25.19 -7.83 -5.12
CA TYR A 123 -24.16 -8.63 -4.45
C TYR A 123 -22.89 -7.80 -4.24
N VAL A 124 -22.48 -7.03 -5.26
CA VAL A 124 -21.32 -6.14 -5.21
C VAL A 124 -21.53 -5.03 -4.19
N ALA A 125 -22.72 -4.46 -4.14
CA ALA A 125 -23.08 -3.43 -3.15
C ALA A 125 -22.94 -3.92 -1.70
N ARG A 126 -23.08 -5.23 -1.45
CA ARG A 126 -22.85 -5.87 -0.14
C ARG A 126 -21.39 -6.25 0.10
N GLY A 127 -20.46 -5.84 -0.77
CA GLY A 127 -19.03 -6.16 -0.67
C GLY A 127 -18.66 -7.57 -1.13
N ARG A 128 -19.51 -8.25 -1.92
CA ARG A 128 -19.15 -9.54 -2.54
C ARG A 128 -18.33 -9.33 -3.81
N SER A 129 -17.51 -10.32 -4.16
CA SER A 129 -16.69 -10.31 -5.36
C SER A 129 -17.51 -10.29 -6.66
N VAL A 130 -17.00 -9.59 -7.68
CA VAL A 130 -17.53 -9.60 -9.06
C VAL A 130 -16.94 -10.79 -9.81
N PHE A 131 -17.78 -11.60 -10.46
CA PHE A 131 -17.31 -12.63 -11.39
C PHE A 131 -17.22 -12.08 -12.81
N ALA A 132 -16.21 -12.50 -13.58
CA ALA A 132 -15.95 -12.03 -14.95
C ALA A 132 -17.16 -12.15 -15.89
N LYS A 133 -17.97 -13.20 -15.75
CA LYS A 133 -19.20 -13.40 -16.55
C LYS A 133 -20.27 -12.31 -16.38
N HIS A 134 -20.21 -11.53 -15.30
CA HIS A 134 -21.16 -10.45 -15.03
C HIS A 134 -20.60 -9.07 -15.38
N VAL A 135 -19.39 -8.99 -15.95
CA VAL A 135 -18.78 -7.74 -16.41
C VAL A 135 -19.29 -7.46 -17.82
N VAL A 136 -19.85 -6.26 -18.02
CA VAL A 136 -20.45 -5.80 -19.28
C VAL A 136 -19.47 -4.93 -20.07
N ASP A 137 -18.64 -4.14 -19.37
CA ASP A 137 -17.73 -3.18 -19.98
C ASP A 137 -16.60 -2.80 -18.99
N VAL A 138 -15.45 -2.35 -19.52
CA VAL A 138 -14.23 -1.98 -18.76
C VAL A 138 -13.57 -0.71 -19.30
#